data_AF-A0A419KHQ5-F1
#
_entry.id   AF-A0A419KHQ5-F1
#
_cell.length_a   1.000
_cell.length_b   1.000
_cell.length_c   1.000
_cell.angle_alpha   90.00
_cell.angle_beta   90.00
_cell.angle_gamma   90.00
#
_symmetry.space_group_name_H-M   'P 1'
#
loop_
_entity.id
_entity.type
_entity.pdbx_description
1 polymer ?
#
loop_
_entity_poly.entity_id
_entity_poly.type
_entity_poly.pdbx_seq_one_letter_code
_entity_poly.pdbx_strand_id
1 'polypeptide(L)'
;MKINYEKLGLKVGLECHQQLNTKEKLFCSCRPELSKGEPKIIFLRKLRPTQSELGQIDPAAYFEFKKGVKILYEADPQTSCL
;
A
#
# COMPACT_ATOMS: atom_id res chain seq x y z
N MET A 1 -43.05 1.74 -2.75
CA MET A 1 -42.68 2.67 -3.85
C MET A 1 -41.43 2.16 -4.52
N LYS A 2 -41.41 2.09 -5.85
CA LYS A 2 -40.20 1.69 -6.62
C LYS A 2 -39.45 2.96 -6.99
N ILE A 3 -38.21 3.10 -6.53
CA ILE A 3 -37.37 4.25 -6.87
C ILE A 3 -36.89 4.11 -8.31
N ASN A 4 -37.00 5.18 -9.10
CA ASN A 4 -36.47 5.23 -10.45
C ASN A 4 -35.04 5.80 -10.41
N TYR A 5 -34.04 4.91 -10.36
CA TYR A 5 -32.63 5.28 -10.26
C TYR A 5 -32.07 5.94 -11.53
N GLU A 6 -32.68 5.66 -12.68
CA GLU A 6 -32.32 6.28 -13.97
C GLU A 6 -32.65 7.77 -13.97
N LYS A 7 -33.86 8.15 -13.52
CA LYS A 7 -34.26 9.56 -13.33
C LYS A 7 -33.39 10.30 -12.31
N LEU A 8 -32.87 9.59 -11.32
CA LEU A 8 -31.97 10.15 -10.32
C LEU A 8 -30.53 10.34 -10.85
N GLY A 9 -30.22 9.82 -12.04
CA GLY A 9 -28.86 9.84 -12.58
C GLY A 9 -27.86 9.08 -11.72
N LEU A 10 -28.31 8.01 -11.05
CA LEU A 10 -27.47 7.23 -10.15
C LEU A 10 -26.26 6.64 -10.91
N LYS A 11 -25.06 6.88 -10.38
CA LYS A 11 -23.81 6.28 -10.85
C LYS A 11 -23.18 5.51 -9.69
N VAL A 12 -22.77 4.27 -9.93
CA VAL A 12 -22.18 3.38 -8.92
C VAL A 12 -20.88 2.81 -9.46
N GLY A 13 -19.87 2.73 -8.60
CA GLY A 13 -18.62 2.01 -8.87
C GLY A 13 -18.44 0.88 -7.85
N LEU A 14 -17.81 -0.21 -8.28
CA LEU A 14 -17.41 -1.32 -7.42
C LEU A 14 -15.89 -1.50 -7.55
N GLU A 15 -15.22 -1.65 -6.42
CA GLU A 15 -13.79 -1.97 -6.35
C GLU A 15 -13.61 -3.27 -5.56
N CYS A 16 -12.82 -4.20 -6.09
CA CYS A 16 -12.60 -5.51 -5.51
C CYS A 16 -11.11 -5.84 -5.51
N HIS A 17 -10.56 -6.22 -4.36
CA HIS A 17 -9.17 -6.64 -4.19
C HIS A 17 -9.16 -8.10 -3.74
N GLN A 18 -8.29 -8.92 -4.34
CA GLN A 18 -8.15 -10.34 -4.00
C GLN A 18 -6.68 -10.73 -3.97
N GLN A 19 -6.27 -11.44 -2.92
CA GLN A 19 -4.93 -12.01 -2.83
C GLN A 19 -4.86 -13.32 -3.63
N LEU A 20 -3.80 -13.50 -4.40
CA LEU A 20 -3.57 -14.73 -5.15
C LEU A 20 -2.82 -15.75 -4.28
N ASN A 21 -3.22 -17.01 -4.36
CA ASN A 21 -2.52 -18.12 -3.71
C ASN A 21 -1.38 -18.63 -4.61
N THR A 22 -0.35 -17.82 -4.79
CA THR A 22 0.83 -18.15 -5.60
C THR A 22 1.92 -18.83 -4.75
N LYS A 23 2.87 -19.50 -5.41
CA LYS A 23 4.03 -20.10 -4.73
C LYS A 23 5.02 -19.06 -4.20
N GLU A 24 5.12 -17.93 -4.88
CA GLU A 24 6.01 -16.82 -4.58
C GLU A 24 5.29 -15.46 -4.71
N LYS A 25 5.86 -14.41 -4.11
CA LYS A 25 5.35 -13.03 -4.21
C LYS A 25 5.52 -12.50 -5.64
N LEU A 26 4.77 -11.45 -5.97
CA LEU A 26 4.69 -10.92 -7.34
C LEU A 26 6.04 -10.49 -7.93
N PHE A 27 6.96 -9.97 -7.11
CA PHE A 27 8.24 -9.41 -7.56
C PHE A 27 9.46 -10.03 -6.86
N CYS A 28 9.30 -11.15 -6.14
CA CYS A 28 10.42 -11.89 -5.55
C CYS A 28 10.04 -13.34 -5.23
N SER A 29 11.03 -14.21 -5.08
CA SER A 29 10.83 -15.64 -4.80
C SER A 29 10.46 -15.99 -3.35
N CYS A 30 10.15 -15.00 -2.51
CA CYS A 30 9.67 -15.25 -1.16
C CYS A 30 8.26 -15.84 -1.18
N ARG A 31 7.94 -16.75 -0.24
CA ARG A 31 6.58 -17.24 -0.07
C ARG A 31 5.64 -16.12 0.39
N PRO A 32 4.41 -16.02 -0.14
CA PRO A 32 3.43 -15.01 0.28
C PRO A 32 2.72 -15.42 1.58
N GLU A 33 3.50 -15.76 2.61
CA GLU A 33 3.01 -16.15 3.93
C GLU A 33 3.21 -15.00 4.93
N LEU A 34 2.29 -14.88 5.90
CA LEU A 34 2.41 -13.90 6.97
C LEU A 34 3.35 -14.42 8.06
N SER A 35 4.34 -13.62 8.45
CA SER A 35 5.13 -13.88 9.66
C SER A 35 4.29 -13.50 10.90
N LYS A 36 4.21 -14.40 11.88
CA LYS A 36 3.43 -14.22 13.12
C LYS A 36 4.28 -14.24 14.40
N GLY A 37 5.58 -14.50 14.26
CA GLY A 37 6.53 -14.53 15.38
C GLY A 37 7.24 -13.19 15.58
N GLU A 38 8.16 -13.17 16.53
CA GLU A 38 9.05 -12.01 16.75
C GLU A 38 9.87 -11.70 15.49
N PRO A 39 9.91 -10.43 15.05
CA PRO A 39 10.67 -10.05 13.87
C PRO A 39 12.18 -10.18 14.13
N LYS A 40 12.88 -10.84 13.20
CA LYS A 40 14.34 -11.02 13.31
C LYS A 40 15.11 -9.78 12.89
N ILE A 41 14.50 -8.95 12.06
CA ILE A 41 15.08 -7.73 11.53
C ILE A 41 14.06 -6.61 11.70
N ILE A 42 14.52 -5.50 12.28
CA ILE A 42 13.74 -4.28 12.43
C ILE A 42 14.56 -3.11 11.90
N PHE A 43 13.96 -2.25 11.08
CA PHE A 43 14.63 -1.05 10.59
C PHE A 43 13.67 0.12 10.36
N LEU A 44 14.19 1.33 10.52
CA LEU A 44 13.42 2.55 10.30
C LEU A 44 13.65 3.10 8.88
N ARG A 45 12.60 3.66 8.30
CA ARG A 45 12.66 4.47 7.07
C ARG A 45 11.79 5.71 7.20
N LYS A 46 12.09 6.70 6.35
CA LYS A 46 11.28 7.90 6.15
C LYS A 46 11.01 8.05 4.66
N LEU A 47 9.74 8.12 4.30
CA LEU A 47 9.34 8.45 2.93
C LEU A 47 9.55 9.94 2.68
N ARG A 48 9.90 10.29 1.44
CA ARG A 48 10.08 11.67 0.99
C ARG A 48 9.23 11.90 -0.25
N PRO A 49 8.60 13.07 -0.39
CA PRO A 49 7.91 13.41 -1.62
C PRO A 49 8.93 13.61 -2.74
N THR A 50 8.52 13.32 -3.96
CA THR A 50 9.32 13.52 -5.17
C THR A 50 8.69 14.64 -6.00
N GLN A 51 9.54 15.33 -6.77
CA GLN A 51 9.08 16.32 -7.74
C GLN A 51 8.57 15.63 -9.01
N SER A 52 7.52 16.18 -9.61
CA SER A 52 7.10 15.84 -10.96
C SER A 52 8.08 16.40 -11.98
N GLU A 53 7.88 16.05 -13.25
CA GLU A 53 8.67 16.59 -14.38
C GLU A 53 8.68 18.13 -14.42
N LEU A 54 7.62 18.78 -13.92
CA LEU A 54 7.50 20.25 -13.85
C LEU A 54 8.00 20.83 -12.51
N GLY A 55 8.66 20.02 -11.68
CA GLY A 55 9.16 20.44 -10.37
C GLY A 55 8.08 20.55 -9.29
N GLN A 56 6.83 20.14 -9.56
CA GLN A 56 5.73 20.23 -8.61
C GLN A 56 5.74 19.06 -7.65
N ILE A 57 5.23 19.26 -6.43
CA ILE A 57 5.11 18.20 -5.43
C ILE A 57 3.62 17.94 -5.17
N ASP A 58 3.25 16.66 -5.10
CA ASP A 58 1.90 16.26 -4.70
C ASP A 58 1.54 16.82 -3.32
N PRO A 59 0.43 17.58 -3.18
CA PRO A 59 0.06 18.19 -1.92
C PRO A 59 -0.20 17.19 -0.78
N ALA A 60 -0.76 16.02 -1.07
CA ALA A 60 -1.06 15.00 -0.08
C ALA A 60 0.23 14.32 0.41
N ALA A 61 1.15 13.99 -0.49
CA ALA A 61 2.47 13.45 -0.14
C ALA A 61 3.29 14.46 0.68
N TYR A 62 3.21 15.75 0.34
CA TYR A 62 3.88 16.81 1.11
C TYR A 62 3.27 17.00 2.50
N PHE A 63 1.94 16.93 2.61
CA PHE A 63 1.23 16.97 3.88
C PHE A 63 1.67 15.83 4.81
N GLU A 64 1.72 14.60 4.30
CA GLU A 64 2.19 13.44 5.07
C GLU A 64 3.66 13.60 5.48
N PHE A 65 4.51 14.07 4.57
CA PHE A 65 5.93 14.30 4.87
C PHE A 65 6.14 15.31 6.01
N LYS A 66 5.32 16.36 6.09
CA LYS A 66 5.39 17.38 7.15
C LYS A 66 5.09 16.83 8.54
N LYS A 67 4.31 15.74 8.66
CA LYS A 67 4.09 15.09 9.96
C LYS A 67 5.37 14.48 10.54
N GLY A 68 6.40 14.29 9.72
CA GLY A 68 7.71 13.82 10.18
C GLY A 68 7.73 12.36 10.61
N VAL A 69 6.72 11.58 10.22
CA VAL A 69 6.57 10.16 10.59
C VAL A 69 7.75 9.33 10.10
N LYS A 70 8.19 8.39 10.93
CA LYS A 70 9.11 7.31 10.57
C LYS A 70 8.34 6.00 10.59
N ILE A 71 8.62 5.14 9.62
CA ILE A 71 8.01 3.81 9.50
C ILE A 71 8.98 2.79 10.03
N LEU A 72 8.54 2.00 11.01
CA LEU A 72 9.25 0.82 11.50
C LEU A 72 8.84 -0.37 10.64
N TYR A 73 9.80 -0.94 9.92
CA TYR A 73 9.61 -2.16 9.15
C TYR A 73 10.12 -3.36 9.93
N GLU A 74 9.32 -4.41 9.93
CA GLU A 74 9.62 -5.72 10.49
C GLU A 74 9.82 -6.71 9.35
N ALA A 75 10.86 -7.53 9.45
CA ALA A 75 11.18 -8.53 8.44
C ALA A 75 11.64 -9.86 9.06
N ASP A 76 11.25 -10.96 8.41
CA ASP A 76 11.74 -12.31 8.69
C ASP A 76 12.45 -12.87 7.43
N PRO A 77 13.68 -13.42 7.56
CA PRO A 77 14.40 -14.09 6.48
C PRO A 77 13.64 -15.20 5.75
N GLN A 78 12.61 -15.81 6.36
CA GLN A 78 11.79 -16.84 5.72
C GLN A 78 10.79 -16.27 4.70
N THR A 79 10.31 -15.04 4.92
CA THR A 79 9.23 -14.43 4.12
C THR A 79 9.67 -13.13 3.43
N SER A 80 10.88 -12.66 3.67
CA SER A 80 11.40 -11.39 3.16
C SER A 80 12.80 -11.54 2.53
N CYS A 81 13.07 -10.77 1.49
CA CYS A 81 14.37 -10.63 0.84
C CYS A 81 14.78 -9.14 0.78
N LEU A 82 15.89 -8.84 0.10
CA LEU A 82 16.48 -7.50 -0.01
C LEU A 82 15.82 -6.63 -1.08
#